data_AF-A0A540MY04-F1
#
_entry.id   AF-A0A540MY04-F1
#
_cell.length_a   1.000
_cell.length_b   1.000
_cell.length_c   1.000
_cell.angle_alpha   90.00
_cell.angle_beta   90.00
_cell.angle_gamma   90.00
#
_symmetry.space_group_name_H-M   'P 1'
#
loop_
_entity.id
_entity.type
_entity.pdbx_description
1 polymer ?
#
loop_
_entity_poly.entity_id
_entity_poly.type
_entity_poly.pdbx_seq_one_letter_code
_entity_poly.pdbx_strand_id
1 'polypeptide(L)'
;MALPPPKSAMAFAVVDNEVGLARRFWIKFKRESIFAKYTPFTLCLAAGNLKIKTFCDYIAQDVHFLKAFAQAYELAEDFADDDDAKPVIFELRRAILQEMKTHDSFVKV
;
A
#
# COMPACT_ATOMS: atom_id res chain seq x y z
N MET A 1 -23.58 -13.70 -38.96
CA MET A 1 -22.32 -14.29 -38.45
C MET A 1 -21.46 -13.17 -37.90
N ALA A 2 -21.12 -13.20 -36.61
CA ALA A 2 -20.18 -12.23 -36.04
C ALA A 2 -18.76 -12.61 -36.47
N LEU A 3 -17.98 -11.64 -36.95
CA LEU A 3 -16.58 -11.86 -37.33
C LEU A 3 -15.76 -12.20 -36.07
N PRO A 4 -14.86 -13.19 -36.13
CA PRO A 4 -13.99 -13.50 -35.00
C PRO A 4 -13.08 -12.30 -34.69
N PRO A 5 -12.80 -12.03 -33.40
CA PRO A 5 -11.98 -10.90 -33.02
C PRO A 5 -10.57 -11.02 -33.62
N PRO A 6 -9.93 -9.88 -33.95
CA PRO A 6 -8.61 -9.88 -34.57
C PRO A 6 -7.59 -10.56 -33.65
N LYS A 7 -6.69 -11.36 -34.24
CA LYS A 7 -5.65 -12.10 -33.51
C LYS A 7 -4.80 -11.22 -32.58
N SER A 8 -4.68 -9.92 -32.87
CA SER A 8 -3.99 -8.95 -32.00
C SER A 8 -4.74 -8.67 -30.69
N ALA A 9 -6.07 -8.70 -30.69
CA ALA A 9 -6.88 -8.54 -29.47
C ALA A 9 -6.79 -9.77 -28.57
N MET A 10 -6.72 -10.98 -29.16
CA MET A 10 -6.44 -12.20 -28.39
C MET A 10 -5.01 -12.21 -27.83
N ALA A 11 -4.00 -11.81 -28.62
CA ALA A 11 -2.62 -11.73 -28.13
C ALA A 11 -2.48 -10.72 -26.97
N PHE A 12 -3.16 -9.57 -27.04
CA PHE A 12 -3.20 -8.60 -25.93
C PHE A 12 -3.85 -9.17 -24.68
N ALA A 13 -4.99 -9.86 -24.80
CA ALA A 13 -5.68 -10.47 -23.67
C ALA A 13 -4.88 -11.62 -23.02
N VAL A 14 -4.13 -12.39 -23.81
CA VAL A 14 -3.28 -13.48 -23.31
C VAL A 14 -2.06 -12.93 -22.55
N VAL A 15 -1.40 -11.89 -23.08
CA VAL A 15 -0.28 -11.21 -22.39
C VAL A 15 -0.74 -10.49 -21.12
N ASP A 16 -1.97 -9.95 -21.11
CA ASP A 16 -2.55 -9.29 -19.94
C ASP A 16 -2.89 -10.29 -18.81
N ASN A 17 -3.14 -11.57 -19.16
CA ASN A 17 -3.44 -12.62 -18.19
C ASN A 17 -2.18 -13.23 -17.53
N GLU A 18 -1.02 -13.18 -18.19
CA GLU A 18 0.25 -13.70 -17.63
C GLU A 18 0.89 -12.75 -16.61
N VAL A 19 0.59 -11.46 -16.69
CA VAL A 19 1.11 -10.44 -15.75
C VAL A 19 0.11 -10.27 -14.61
N GLY A 20 0.39 -10.80 -13.42
CA GLY A 20 -0.51 -10.66 -12.26
C GLY A 20 -0.96 -9.23 -11.97
N LEU A 21 -2.18 -9.06 -11.43
CA LEU A 21 -2.84 -7.76 -11.19
C LEU A 21 -1.93 -6.74 -10.50
N ALA A 22 -1.20 -7.15 -9.46
CA ALA A 22 -0.27 -6.28 -8.75
C ALA A 22 0.79 -5.67 -9.68
N ARG A 23 1.38 -6.48 -10.58
CA ARG A 23 2.38 -5.99 -11.54
C ARG A 23 1.77 -5.01 -12.52
N ARG A 24 0.52 -5.22 -12.95
CA ARG A 24 -0.19 -4.27 -13.81
C ARG A 24 -0.41 -2.93 -13.11
N PHE A 25 -0.82 -2.93 -11.84
CA PHE A 25 -0.98 -1.68 -11.09
C PHE A 25 0.34 -0.94 -10.88
N TRP A 26 1.44 -1.64 -10.58
CA TRP A 26 2.76 -1.02 -10.48
C TRP A 26 3.24 -0.38 -11.79
N ILE A 27 2.98 -1.03 -12.93
CA ILE A 27 3.31 -0.46 -14.24
C ILE A 27 2.43 0.78 -14.51
N LYS A 28 1.12 0.66 -14.27
CA LYS A 28 0.14 1.71 -14.54
C LYS A 28 0.43 2.99 -13.74
N PHE A 29 0.74 2.86 -12.46
CA PHE A 29 0.96 3.99 -11.54
C PHE A 29 2.44 4.26 -11.27
N LYS A 30 3.31 3.87 -12.20
CA LYS A 30 4.77 4.04 -12.06
C LYS A 30 5.15 5.49 -11.81
N ARG A 31 4.53 6.44 -12.52
CA ARG A 31 4.84 7.87 -12.39
C ARG A 31 4.50 8.38 -10.99
N GLU A 32 3.32 8.05 -10.50
CA GLU A 32 2.81 8.42 -9.18
C GLU A 32 3.66 7.80 -8.07
N SER A 33 4.07 6.54 -8.24
CA SER A 33 4.96 5.86 -7.29
C SER A 33 6.33 6.55 -7.18
N ILE A 34 6.89 7.01 -8.31
CA ILE A 34 8.15 7.77 -8.33
C ILE A 34 7.94 9.12 -7.64
N PHE A 35 6.83 9.80 -7.92
CA PHE A 35 6.52 11.08 -7.28
C PHE A 35 6.38 10.96 -5.75
N ALA A 36 5.66 9.93 -5.28
CA ALA A 36 5.53 9.63 -3.85
C ALA A 36 6.88 9.28 -3.19
N LYS A 37 7.76 8.57 -3.90
CA LYS A 37 9.07 8.18 -3.39
C LYS A 37 10.07 9.34 -3.27
N TYR A 38 10.01 10.32 -4.16
CA TYR A 38 10.98 11.42 -4.22
C TYR A 38 10.42 12.76 -3.75
N THR A 39 9.49 12.73 -2.80
CA THR A 39 9.06 13.95 -2.13
C THR A 39 10.20 14.56 -1.29
N PRO A 40 10.18 15.88 -1.03
CA PRO A 40 11.15 16.51 -0.13
C PRO A 40 11.20 15.83 1.25
N PHE A 41 10.06 15.37 1.77
CA PHE A 41 10.00 14.64 3.03
C PHE A 41 10.83 13.34 2.98
N THR A 42 10.57 12.49 1.99
CA THR A 42 11.27 11.19 1.84
C THR A 42 12.76 11.36 1.59
N LEU A 43 13.13 12.36 0.77
CA LEU A 43 14.54 12.68 0.50
C LEU A 43 15.27 13.17 1.75
N CYS A 44 14.68 14.10 2.50
CA CYS A 44 15.30 14.61 3.73
C CYS A 44 15.37 13.55 4.84
N LEU A 45 14.37 12.67 4.92
CA LEU A 45 14.37 11.54 5.84
C LEU A 45 15.50 10.58 5.51
N ALA A 46 15.64 10.19 4.23
CA ALA A 46 16.72 9.30 3.77
C ALA A 46 18.12 9.93 3.92
N ALA A 47 18.24 11.24 3.74
CA ALA A 47 19.48 11.98 3.92
C ALA A 47 19.84 12.25 5.40
N GLY A 48 18.95 11.92 6.35
CA GLY A 48 19.16 12.16 7.78
C GLY A 48 19.13 13.64 8.18
N ASN A 49 18.59 14.52 7.35
CA ASN A 49 18.52 15.97 7.60
C ASN A 49 17.08 16.49 7.74
N LEU A 50 16.09 15.59 7.85
CA LEU A 50 14.71 15.96 8.15
C LEU A 50 14.63 16.65 9.52
N LYS A 51 13.94 17.78 9.57
CA LYS A 51 13.72 18.50 10.84
C LYS A 51 12.93 17.60 11.79
N ILE A 52 13.40 17.47 13.03
CA ILE A 52 12.75 16.67 14.08
C ILE A 52 11.27 17.08 14.25
N LYS A 53 10.95 18.38 14.24
CA LYS A 53 9.56 18.84 14.31
C LYS A 53 8.70 18.27 13.17
N THR A 54 9.21 18.26 11.94
CA THR A 54 8.50 17.70 10.78
C THR A 54 8.28 16.20 10.93
N PHE A 55 9.25 15.49 11.52
CA PHE A 55 9.09 14.08 11.85
C PHE A 55 8.01 13.86 12.93
N CYS A 56 8.03 14.61 14.03
CA CYS A 56 7.00 14.54 15.07
C CYS A 56 5.60 14.86 14.51
N ASP A 57 5.48 15.90 13.68
CA ASP A 57 4.22 16.28 13.03
C ASP A 57 3.73 15.15 12.09
N TYR A 58 4.63 14.45 11.39
CA TYR A 58 4.31 13.26 10.60
C TYR A 58 3.79 12.12 11.49
N ILE A 59 4.50 11.75 12.55
CA ILE A 59 4.08 10.67 13.47
C ILE A 59 2.71 10.98 14.09
N ALA A 60 2.47 12.23 14.48
CA ALA A 60 1.19 12.67 15.03
C ALA A 60 0.03 12.56 14.03
N GLN A 61 0.28 12.72 12.72
CA GLN A 61 -0.72 12.53 11.68
C GLN A 61 -0.89 11.05 11.32
N ASP A 62 0.22 10.32 11.26
CA ASP A 62 0.26 8.93 10.78
C ASP A 62 -0.55 7.98 11.67
N VAL A 63 -0.65 8.25 12.98
CA VAL A 63 -1.53 7.50 13.89
C VAL A 63 -2.99 7.47 13.44
N HIS A 64 -3.48 8.53 12.77
CA HIS A 64 -4.85 8.58 12.25
C HIS A 64 -5.01 7.66 11.03
N PHE A 65 -4.00 7.63 10.15
CA PHE A 65 -3.98 6.71 9.02
C PHE A 65 -3.93 5.27 9.52
N LEU A 66 -3.00 4.95 10.42
CA LEU A 66 -2.85 3.59 10.96
C LEU A 66 -4.13 3.08 11.62
N LYS A 67 -4.85 3.93 12.36
CA LYS A 67 -6.18 3.58 12.91
C LYS A 67 -7.17 3.20 11.82
N ALA A 68 -7.25 3.98 10.75
CA ALA A 68 -8.15 3.70 9.63
C ALA A 68 -7.76 2.40 8.91
N PHE A 69 -6.46 2.15 8.71
CA PHE A 69 -5.98 0.90 8.12
C PHE A 69 -6.25 -0.32 9.00
N ALA A 70 -6.10 -0.22 10.32
CA ALA A 70 -6.43 -1.31 11.22
C ALA A 70 -7.92 -1.71 11.11
N GLN A 71 -8.81 -0.72 11.02
CA GLN A 71 -10.24 -0.94 10.79
C GLN A 71 -10.52 -1.52 9.40
N ALA A 72 -9.81 -1.04 8.38
CA ALA A 72 -9.97 -1.55 7.02
C ALA A 72 -9.54 -3.02 6.91
N TYR A 73 -8.46 -3.43 7.59
CA TYR A 73 -8.04 -4.83 7.60
C TYR A 73 -8.94 -5.72 8.45
N GLU A 74 -9.47 -5.23 9.58
CA GLU A 74 -10.51 -5.93 10.34
C GLU A 74 -11.72 -6.23 9.45
N LEU A 75 -12.22 -5.23 8.73
CA LEU A 75 -13.32 -5.41 7.79
C LEU A 75 -12.93 -6.36 6.65
N ALA A 76 -11.74 -6.21 6.07
CA ALA A 76 -11.30 -7.08 4.99
C ALA A 76 -11.17 -8.55 5.42
N GLU A 77 -10.79 -8.83 6.67
CA GLU A 77 -10.73 -10.17 7.24
C GLU A 77 -12.13 -10.78 7.37
N ASP A 78 -13.10 -10.01 7.87
CA ASP A 78 -14.51 -10.44 8.02
C ASP A 78 -15.18 -10.78 6.68
N PHE A 79 -14.79 -10.10 5.59
CA PHE A 79 -15.36 -10.26 4.26
C PHE A 79 -14.52 -11.12 3.30
N ALA A 80 -13.37 -11.63 3.73
CA ALA A 80 -12.58 -12.52 2.90
C ALA A 80 -13.25 -13.90 2.81
N ASP A 81 -13.62 -14.33 1.61
CA ASP A 81 -14.17 -15.68 1.37
C ASP A 81 -13.06 -16.74 1.24
N ASP A 82 -11.82 -16.31 1.05
CA ASP A 82 -10.64 -17.16 0.90
C ASP A 82 -9.98 -17.39 2.27
N ASP A 83 -10.07 -18.63 2.76
CA ASP A 83 -9.50 -19.03 4.05
C ASP A 83 -7.97 -18.95 4.08
N ASP A 84 -7.28 -18.95 2.93
CA ASP A 84 -5.84 -18.70 2.86
C ASP A 84 -5.49 -17.21 2.86
N ALA A 85 -6.43 -16.33 2.51
CA ALA A 85 -6.25 -14.88 2.53
C ALA A 85 -6.44 -14.27 3.93
N LYS A 86 -7.35 -14.82 4.74
CA LYS A 86 -7.62 -14.33 6.11
C LYS A 86 -6.38 -14.24 7.00
N PRO A 87 -5.50 -15.26 7.09
CA PRO A 87 -4.28 -15.17 7.89
C PRO A 87 -3.36 -14.05 7.41
N VAL A 88 -3.26 -13.83 6.10
CA VAL A 88 -2.42 -12.76 5.54
C VAL A 88 -2.97 -11.38 5.92
N ILE A 89 -4.29 -11.18 5.86
CA ILE A 89 -4.94 -9.92 6.26
C ILE A 89 -4.79 -9.68 7.77
N PHE A 90 -4.96 -10.72 8.58
CA PHE A 90 -4.73 -10.66 10.02
C PHE A 90 -3.31 -10.22 10.37
N GLU A 91 -2.30 -10.76 9.66
CA GLU A 91 -0.90 -10.38 9.82
C GLU A 91 -0.65 -8.90 9.47
N LEU A 92 -1.29 -8.38 8.41
CA LEU A 92 -1.22 -6.96 8.06
C LEU A 92 -1.82 -6.07 9.14
N ARG A 93 -3.00 -6.45 9.67
CA ARG A 93 -3.62 -5.76 10.81
C ARG A 93 -2.69 -5.76 12.02
N ARG A 94 -2.09 -6.90 12.35
CA ARG A 94 -1.18 -7.03 13.50
C ARG A 94 0.05 -6.14 13.35
N ALA A 95 0.63 -6.07 12.16
CA ALA A 95 1.78 -5.20 11.88
C ALA A 95 1.45 -3.72 12.14
N ILE A 96 0.28 -3.27 11.70
CA ILE A 96 -0.17 -1.89 11.93
C ILE A 96 -0.37 -1.59 13.42
N LEU A 97 -0.99 -2.50 14.16
CA LEU A 97 -1.16 -2.33 15.61
C LEU A 97 0.20 -2.26 16.33
N GLN A 98 1.21 -2.96 15.83
CA GLN A 98 2.57 -2.90 16.37
C GLN A 98 3.29 -1.59 16.00
N GLU A 99 3.09 -1.09 14.79
CA GLU A 99 3.59 0.21 14.34
C GLU A 99 2.99 1.36 15.16
N MET A 100 1.68 1.32 15.43
CA MET A 100 1.00 2.28 16.30
C MET A 100 1.62 2.33 17.71
N LYS A 101 1.90 1.18 18.32
CA LYS A 101 2.58 1.11 19.63
C LYS A 101 3.98 1.74 19.58
N THR A 102 4.66 1.60 18.45
CA THR A 102 5.97 2.19 18.24
C THR A 102 5.85 3.72 18.13
N HIS A 103 4.85 4.24 17.42
CA HIS A 103 4.55 5.67 17.35
C HIS A 103 4.22 6.28 18.72
N ASP A 104 3.46 5.58 19.57
CA ASP A 104 3.20 6.02 20.95
C ASP A 104 4.49 6.17 21.79
N SER A 105 5.54 5.39 21.48
CA SER A 105 6.84 5.52 22.16
C SER A 105 7.63 6.76 21.73
N PHE A 106 7.42 7.26 20.52
CA PHE A 106 8.06 8.47 20.00
C PHE A 106 7.37 9.77 20.45
N VAL A 107 6.08 9.70 20.79
CA VAL A 107 5.30 10.87 21.24
C VAL A 107 5.47 11.14 22.74
N LYS A 108 5.93 10.14 23.52
CA LYS A 108 6.29 10.31 24.93
C LYS A 108 7.71 10.90 25.07
N VAL A 109 7.86 12.19 24.78
CA VAL A 109 9.05 12.97 25.11
C VAL A 109 8.65 14.18 25.94
#